data_AF-A0A849FYT7-F1
#
_entry.id   AF-A0A849FYT7-F1
#
_cell.length_a   1.000
_cell.length_b   1.000
_cell.length_c   1.000
_cell.angle_alpha   90.00
_cell.angle_beta   90.00
_cell.angle_gamma   90.00
#
_symmetry.space_group_name_H-M   'P 1'
#
loop_
_entity.id
_entity.type
_entity.pdbx_description
1 polymer ?
#
loop_
_entity_poly.entity_id
_entity_poly.type
_entity_poly.pdbx_seq_one_letter_code
_entity_poly.pdbx_strand_id
1 'polypeptide(L)'
;MSDMRSEAMNSKAWPFEEARRVLKRYQNGAPEKGYVLFQTGYGPSGLPHIGTFGEVARTTMVRRAFEILSDIPTKLICFSDDMDGFRKVPGNVPMQDELQEYLNLPLTKVRDPFGTHDSFGRHNNARLQTFLDQLGFEYEFASSTDYY
;
A
#
# COMPACT_ATOMS: atom_id res chain seq x y z
N MET A 1 15.76 12.49 23.10
CA MET A 1 14.76 12.69 22.02
C MET A 1 14.80 14.08 21.39
N SER A 2 15.17 15.16 22.11
CA SER A 2 15.24 16.52 21.54
C SER A 2 16.27 16.68 20.42
N ASP A 3 17.37 15.93 20.47
CA ASP A 3 18.45 16.01 19.48
C ASP A 3 18.01 15.44 18.11
N MET A 4 17.47 14.21 18.11
CA MET A 4 16.99 13.53 16.90
C MET A 4 15.86 14.28 16.18
N ARG A 5 14.91 14.89 16.92
CA ARG A 5 13.84 15.69 16.30
C ARG A 5 14.39 16.97 15.66
N SER A 6 15.40 17.59 16.27
CA SER A 6 16.08 18.78 15.73
C SER A 6 16.86 18.45 14.46
N GLU A 7 17.61 17.34 14.48
CA GLU A 7 18.32 16.83 13.29
C GLU A 7 17.34 16.48 12.16
N ALA A 8 16.24 15.78 12.47
CA ALA A 8 15.19 15.46 11.51
C ALA A 8 14.56 16.71 10.89
N MET A 9 14.34 17.76 11.70
CA MET A 9 13.79 19.03 11.20
C MET A 9 14.72 19.70 10.18
N ASN A 10 16.03 19.59 10.37
CA ASN A 10 17.05 20.19 9.49
C ASN A 10 17.51 19.25 8.35
N SER A 11 17.15 17.96 8.40
CA SER A 11 17.55 16.97 7.41
C SER A 11 17.05 17.31 6.01
N LYS A 12 17.95 17.20 5.03
CA LYS A 12 17.68 17.39 3.60
C LYS A 12 17.25 16.10 2.89
N ALA A 13 17.17 14.98 3.59
CA ALA A 13 16.64 13.77 2.99
C ALA A 13 15.16 13.95 2.64
N TRP A 14 14.77 13.55 1.43
CA TRP A 14 13.44 13.78 0.88
C TRP A 14 12.27 13.32 1.79
N PRO A 15 12.36 12.24 2.60
CA PRO A 15 11.23 11.85 3.45
C PRO A 15 10.94 12.89 4.53
N PHE A 16 11.97 13.55 5.07
CA PHE A 16 11.81 14.62 6.06
C PHE A 16 11.25 15.90 5.43
N GLU A 17 11.55 16.17 4.16
CA GLU A 17 10.92 17.28 3.45
C GLU A 17 9.41 17.07 3.31
N GLU A 18 8.98 15.90 2.85
CA GLU A 18 7.57 15.57 2.74
C GLU A 18 6.89 15.48 4.12
N ALA A 19 7.57 14.91 5.12
CA ALA A 19 7.06 14.86 6.49
C ALA A 19 6.84 16.25 7.09
N ARG A 20 7.72 17.23 6.83
CA ARG A 20 7.51 18.64 7.25
C ARG A 20 6.29 19.26 6.56
N ARG A 21 6.05 18.95 5.29
CA ARG A 21 4.84 19.41 4.57
C ARG A 21 3.57 18.83 5.19
N VAL A 22 3.59 17.56 5.61
CA VAL A 22 2.49 16.93 6.36
C VAL A 22 2.34 17.56 7.73
N LEU A 23 3.43 17.73 8.50
CA LEU A 23 3.42 18.37 9.83
C LEU A 23 2.80 19.77 9.80
N LYS A 24 3.12 20.57 8.79
CA LYS A 24 2.51 21.90 8.61
C LYS A 24 0.99 21.86 8.48
N ARG A 25 0.41 20.78 7.95
CA ARG A 25 -1.05 20.60 7.88
C ARG A 25 -1.68 20.22 9.23
N TYR A 26 -0.92 19.58 10.11
CA TYR A 26 -1.35 19.14 11.43
C TYR A 26 -0.77 19.98 12.58
N GLN A 27 -0.46 21.26 12.30
CA GLN A 27 0.09 22.20 13.29
C GLN A 27 -0.84 22.46 14.49
N ASN A 28 -2.15 22.24 14.32
CA ASN A 28 -3.15 22.35 15.39
C ASN A 28 -3.33 21.04 16.19
N GLY A 29 -2.46 20.05 15.99
CA GLY A 29 -2.53 18.74 16.64
C GLY A 29 -3.22 17.66 15.80
N ALA A 30 -3.52 16.55 16.46
CA ALA A 30 -4.16 15.40 15.84
C ALA A 30 -5.58 15.72 15.34
N PRO A 31 -6.03 15.12 14.23
CA PRO A 31 -7.43 15.23 13.80
C PRO A 31 -8.38 14.55 14.81
N GLU A 32 -9.69 14.76 14.70
CA GLU A 32 -10.70 14.20 15.62
C GLU A 32 -10.59 12.67 15.79
N LYS A 33 -10.25 11.95 14.72
CA LYS A 33 -10.02 10.50 14.74
C LYS A 33 -8.76 10.05 15.50
N GLY A 34 -7.94 10.99 15.98
CA GLY A 34 -6.78 10.74 16.85
C GLY A 34 -5.46 10.38 16.14
N TYR A 35 -5.45 10.21 14.81
CA TYR A 35 -4.24 9.83 14.07
C TYR A 35 -4.18 10.41 12.65
N VAL A 36 -2.96 10.54 12.11
CA VAL A 36 -2.73 10.82 10.69
C VAL A 36 -2.73 9.52 9.90
N LEU A 37 -3.64 9.41 8.92
CA LEU A 37 -3.72 8.25 8.04
C LEU A 37 -2.80 8.46 6.84
N PHE A 38 -1.85 7.56 6.67
CA PHE A 38 -1.09 7.34 5.44
C PHE A 38 -1.74 6.21 4.66
N GLN A 39 -1.72 6.29 3.34
CA GLN A 39 -2.32 5.28 2.48
C GLN A 39 -1.44 5.04 1.26
N THR A 40 -1.41 3.79 0.80
CA THR A 40 -0.88 3.37 -0.49
C THR A 40 -1.99 2.71 -1.29
N GLY A 41 -1.89 2.68 -2.61
CA GLY A 41 -2.84 2.01 -3.49
C GLY A 41 -2.11 1.06 -4.43
N TYR A 42 -2.73 -0.07 -4.78
CA TYR A 42 -2.24 -0.84 -5.91
C TYR A 42 -3.36 -1.70 -6.52
N GLY A 43 -3.29 -1.90 -7.83
CA GLY A 43 -4.16 -2.83 -8.53
C GLY A 43 -3.54 -4.24 -8.57
N PRO A 44 -4.17 -5.28 -8.00
CA PRO A 44 -3.66 -6.65 -8.02
C PRO A 44 -3.91 -7.36 -9.36
N SER A 45 -3.72 -6.65 -10.46
CA SER A 45 -3.93 -7.14 -11.84
C SER A 45 -2.75 -7.94 -12.40
N GLY A 46 -1.70 -8.09 -11.60
CA GLY A 46 -0.52 -8.88 -11.90
C GLY A 46 0.26 -9.18 -10.62
N LEU A 47 1.26 -10.05 -10.74
CA LEU A 47 2.14 -10.37 -9.62
C LEU A 47 2.80 -9.08 -9.08
N PRO A 48 2.79 -8.86 -7.75
CA PRO A 48 3.47 -7.72 -7.15
C PRO A 48 4.94 -7.67 -7.55
N HIS A 49 5.43 -6.49 -7.91
CA HIS A 49 6.82 -6.27 -8.30
C HIS A 49 7.46 -5.19 -7.42
N ILE A 50 8.75 -4.92 -7.65
CA ILE A 50 9.52 -3.94 -6.87
C ILE A 50 8.90 -2.52 -6.89
N GLY A 51 8.08 -2.21 -7.90
CA GLY A 51 7.35 -0.95 -7.99
C GLY A 51 6.20 -0.86 -6.99
N THR A 52 5.38 -1.92 -6.91
CA THR A 52 4.31 -2.06 -5.88
C THR A 52 4.91 -1.96 -4.48
N PHE A 53 6.00 -2.68 -4.23
CA PHE A 53 6.73 -2.56 -2.98
C PHE A 53 7.25 -1.14 -2.75
N GLY A 54 7.86 -0.54 -3.77
CA GLY A 54 8.41 0.81 -3.69
C GLY A 54 7.36 1.85 -3.31
N GLU A 55 6.10 1.65 -3.67
CA GLU A 55 4.99 2.51 -3.22
C GLU A 55 4.79 2.42 -1.71
N VAL A 56 4.65 1.21 -1.17
CA VAL A 56 4.51 0.99 0.28
C VAL A 56 5.74 1.47 1.04
N ALA A 57 6.94 1.18 0.53
CA ALA A 57 8.20 1.59 1.12
C ALA A 57 8.35 3.11 1.20
N ARG A 58 8.07 3.84 0.11
CA ARG A 58 8.18 5.31 0.10
C ARG A 58 7.19 5.97 1.06
N THR A 59 5.95 5.51 1.09
CA THR A 59 4.96 6.04 2.05
C THR A 59 5.37 5.74 3.49
N THR A 60 5.92 4.56 3.74
CA THR A 60 6.45 4.18 5.05
C THR A 60 7.64 5.07 5.46
N MET A 61 8.55 5.41 4.55
CA MET A 61 9.66 6.33 4.82
C MET A 61 9.16 7.72 5.26
N VAL A 62 8.15 8.26 4.57
CA VAL A 62 7.55 9.55 4.94
C VAL A 62 6.80 9.46 6.28
N ARG A 63 6.05 8.37 6.51
CA ARG A 63 5.37 8.10 7.78
C ARG A 63 6.35 8.05 8.95
N ARG A 64 7.45 7.29 8.84
CA ARG A 64 8.50 7.21 9.87
C ARG A 64 9.17 8.56 10.10
N ALA A 65 9.46 9.31 9.04
CA ALA A 65 10.00 10.67 9.17
C ALA A 65 9.01 11.60 9.90
N PHE A 66 7.71 11.47 9.64
CA PHE A 66 6.67 12.22 10.34
C PHE A 66 6.58 11.85 11.83
N GLU A 67 6.66 10.57 12.19
CA GLU A 67 6.67 10.09 13.59
C GLU A 67 7.88 10.63 14.39
N ILE A 68 9.01 10.86 13.74
CA ILE A 68 10.16 11.51 14.41
C ILE A 68 9.86 12.99 14.67
N LEU A 69 9.20 13.66 13.72
CA LEU A 69 8.89 15.09 13.80
C LEU A 69 7.65 15.41 14.66
N SER A 70 6.76 14.46 14.89
CA SER A 70 5.44 14.66 15.50
C SER A 70 5.12 13.57 16.52
N ASP A 71 4.44 13.95 17.60
CA ASP A 71 3.90 13.00 18.58
C ASP A 71 2.48 12.51 18.20
N ILE A 72 1.95 12.93 17.04
CA ILE A 72 0.63 12.51 16.58
C ILE A 72 0.70 11.05 16.11
N PRO A 73 -0.18 10.15 16.62
CA PRO A 73 -0.25 8.78 16.17
C PRO A 73 -0.47 8.67 14.66
N THR A 74 0.04 7.60 14.06
CA THR A 74 -0.06 7.35 12.62
C THR A 74 -0.65 5.97 12.35
N LYS A 75 -1.20 5.81 11.15
CA LYS A 75 -1.66 4.53 10.63
C LYS A 75 -1.32 4.45 9.15
N LEU A 76 -0.99 3.27 8.65
CA LEU A 76 -0.78 3.02 7.22
C LEU A 76 -1.83 2.02 6.74
N ILE A 77 -2.59 2.39 5.72
CA ILE A 77 -3.45 1.47 4.98
C ILE A 77 -2.78 1.12 3.64
N CYS A 78 -2.59 -0.17 3.39
CA CYS A 78 -2.28 -0.67 2.06
C CYS A 78 -3.58 -1.08 1.38
N PHE A 79 -4.08 -0.20 0.51
CA PHE A 79 -5.35 -0.38 -0.17
C PHE A 79 -5.15 -1.14 -1.49
N SER A 80 -5.99 -2.14 -1.72
CA SER A 80 -6.01 -2.94 -2.93
C SER A 80 -7.24 -2.60 -3.76
N ASP A 81 -7.01 -2.14 -4.99
CA ASP A 81 -8.05 -1.85 -5.98
C ASP A 81 -8.53 -3.14 -6.67
N ASP A 82 -8.83 -4.18 -5.91
CA ASP A 82 -9.14 -5.53 -6.42
C ASP A 82 -10.53 -5.71 -7.05
N MET A 83 -11.32 -4.64 -7.04
CA MET A 83 -12.54 -4.53 -7.82
C MET A 83 -12.33 -4.00 -9.25
N ASP A 84 -11.13 -3.51 -9.56
CA ASP A 84 -10.81 -3.02 -10.91
C ASP A 84 -11.02 -4.12 -11.97
N GLY A 85 -11.41 -3.71 -13.17
CA GLY A 85 -11.62 -4.63 -14.28
C GLY A 85 -10.31 -5.24 -14.78
N PHE A 86 -10.30 -6.54 -15.04
CA PHE A 86 -9.18 -7.27 -15.62
C PHE A 86 -9.00 -6.92 -17.10
N ARG A 87 -8.15 -5.90 -17.38
CA ARG A 87 -8.06 -5.30 -18.73
C ARG A 87 -7.26 -6.12 -19.74
N LYS A 88 -6.34 -6.96 -19.27
CA LYS A 88 -5.48 -7.80 -20.11
C LYS A 88 -4.98 -9.00 -19.32
N VAL A 89 -4.72 -10.11 -20.00
CA VAL A 89 -4.03 -11.25 -19.40
C VAL A 89 -2.52 -10.95 -19.32
N PRO A 90 -1.90 -11.00 -18.13
CA PRO A 90 -0.45 -10.80 -18.00
C PRO A 90 0.31 -11.93 -18.71
N GLY A 91 1.30 -11.61 -19.55
CA GLY A 91 2.05 -12.63 -20.30
C GLY A 91 2.92 -13.57 -19.46
N ASN A 92 3.06 -13.29 -18.16
CA ASN A 92 3.86 -14.06 -17.20
C ASN A 92 3.03 -14.96 -16.28
N VAL A 93 1.73 -15.13 -16.53
CA VAL A 93 0.88 -16.07 -15.77
C VAL A 93 0.45 -17.26 -16.64
N PRO A 94 0.19 -18.44 -16.05
CA PRO A 94 -0.31 -19.58 -16.82
C PRO A 94 -1.77 -19.34 -17.25
N MET A 95 -2.33 -20.30 -18.01
CA MET A 95 -3.75 -20.30 -18.44
C MET A 95 -4.14 -19.09 -19.30
N GLN A 96 -3.27 -18.72 -20.25
CA GLN A 96 -3.47 -17.54 -21.11
C GLN A 96 -4.85 -17.51 -21.79
N ASP A 97 -5.28 -18.63 -22.38
CA ASP A 97 -6.54 -18.70 -23.14
C ASP A 97 -7.76 -18.66 -22.21
N GLU A 98 -7.76 -19.45 -21.12
CA GLU A 98 -8.86 -19.49 -20.15
C GLU A 98 -9.06 -18.12 -19.46
N LEU A 99 -7.97 -17.39 -19.19
CA LEU A 99 -8.05 -16.08 -18.55
C LEU A 99 -8.65 -15.00 -19.45
N GLN A 100 -8.66 -15.17 -20.79
CA GLN A 100 -9.32 -14.22 -21.69
C GLN A 100 -10.83 -14.12 -21.42
N GLU A 101 -11.45 -15.21 -20.95
CA GLU A 101 -12.89 -15.25 -20.64
C GLU A 101 -13.28 -14.34 -19.45
N TYR A 102 -12.30 -13.97 -18.62
CA TYR A 102 -12.50 -13.15 -17.43
C TYR A 102 -12.20 -11.66 -17.67
N LEU A 103 -11.92 -11.25 -18.91
CA LEU A 103 -11.64 -9.85 -19.23
C LEU A 103 -12.80 -8.94 -18.80
N ASN A 104 -12.45 -7.75 -18.31
CA ASN A 104 -13.35 -6.72 -17.77
C ASN A 104 -14.12 -7.10 -16.50
N LEU A 105 -13.99 -8.33 -15.99
CA LEU A 105 -14.52 -8.69 -14.67
C LEU A 105 -13.61 -8.13 -13.56
N PRO A 106 -14.15 -7.89 -12.35
CA PRO A 106 -13.33 -7.54 -11.19
C PRO A 106 -12.22 -8.56 -10.93
N LEU A 107 -11.04 -8.14 -10.46
CA LEU A 107 -9.93 -9.04 -10.15
C LEU A 107 -10.27 -10.09 -9.08
N THR A 108 -11.24 -9.78 -8.21
CA THR A 108 -11.82 -10.75 -7.25
C THR A 108 -12.76 -11.79 -7.87
N LYS A 109 -13.10 -11.67 -9.15
CA LYS A 109 -13.87 -12.65 -9.92
C LYS A 109 -13.05 -13.42 -10.96
N VAL A 110 -11.82 -12.98 -11.24
CA VAL A 110 -10.89 -13.70 -12.12
C VAL A 110 -10.36 -14.93 -11.40
N ARG A 111 -10.41 -16.10 -12.03
CA ARG A 111 -9.87 -17.36 -11.47
C ARG A 111 -8.37 -17.23 -11.15
N ASP A 112 -7.92 -17.74 -10.00
CA ASP A 112 -6.49 -17.85 -9.68
C ASP A 112 -5.81 -18.87 -10.60
N PRO A 113 -4.89 -18.47 -11.49
CA PRO A 113 -4.21 -19.40 -12.38
C PRO A 113 -3.19 -20.29 -11.66
N PHE A 114 -2.92 -20.02 -10.37
CA PHE A 114 -2.03 -20.83 -9.53
C PHE A 114 -2.79 -21.80 -8.61
N GLY A 115 -4.13 -21.71 -8.54
CA GLY A 115 -4.96 -22.64 -7.77
C GLY A 115 -4.75 -22.60 -6.24
N THR A 116 -4.30 -21.47 -5.70
CA THR A 116 -3.95 -21.30 -4.28
C THR A 116 -4.92 -20.42 -3.51
N HIS A 117 -5.69 -19.58 -4.20
CA HIS A 117 -6.63 -18.63 -3.63
C HIS A 117 -7.92 -18.61 -4.45
N ASP A 118 -8.99 -18.02 -3.90
CA ASP A 118 -10.31 -17.97 -4.54
C ASP A 118 -10.33 -17.16 -5.86
N SER A 119 -9.38 -16.24 -6.03
CA SER A 119 -9.28 -15.40 -7.22
C SER A 119 -7.85 -14.93 -7.48
N PHE A 120 -7.59 -14.46 -8.70
CA PHE A 120 -6.31 -13.88 -9.08
C PHE A 120 -6.00 -12.61 -8.27
N GLY A 121 -6.99 -11.75 -8.03
CA GLY A 121 -6.84 -10.61 -7.13
C GLY A 121 -6.45 -11.02 -5.71
N ARG A 122 -7.13 -12.01 -5.13
CA ARG A 122 -6.81 -12.53 -3.78
C ARG A 122 -5.43 -13.19 -3.73
N HIS A 123 -5.01 -13.90 -4.78
CA HIS A 123 -3.65 -14.42 -4.91
C HIS A 123 -2.60 -13.30 -4.80
N ASN A 124 -2.75 -12.27 -5.63
CA ASN A 124 -1.79 -11.16 -5.67
C ASN A 124 -1.80 -10.35 -4.37
N ASN A 125 -2.97 -10.18 -3.74
CA ASN A 125 -3.12 -9.62 -2.38
C ASN A 125 -2.32 -10.41 -1.34
N ALA A 126 -2.44 -11.73 -1.33
CA ALA A 126 -1.70 -12.56 -0.38
C ALA A 126 -0.19 -12.50 -0.62
N ARG A 127 0.25 -12.42 -1.88
CA ARG A 127 1.67 -12.25 -2.23
C ARG A 127 2.24 -10.93 -1.73
N LEU A 128 1.52 -9.82 -1.91
CA LEU A 128 1.96 -8.53 -1.39
C LEU A 128 2.04 -8.55 0.13
N GLN A 129 0.99 -9.04 0.80
CA GLN A 129 0.96 -9.11 2.26
C GLN A 129 2.12 -9.94 2.81
N THR A 130 2.32 -11.15 2.28
CA THR A 130 3.45 -12.02 2.67
C THR A 130 4.79 -11.30 2.52
N PHE A 131 4.98 -10.56 1.43
CA PHE A 131 6.23 -9.83 1.19
C PHE A 131 6.45 -8.67 2.17
N LEU A 132 5.39 -7.92 2.49
CA LEU A 132 5.44 -6.83 3.46
C LEU A 132 5.67 -7.36 4.89
N ASP A 133 5.01 -8.44 5.25
CA ASP A 133 5.12 -9.08 6.56
C ASP A 133 6.54 -9.61 6.80
N GLN A 134 7.14 -10.26 5.79
CA GLN A 134 8.53 -10.74 5.85
C GLN A 134 9.56 -9.63 6.10
N LEU A 135 9.25 -8.40 5.66
CA LEU A 135 10.11 -7.24 5.84
C LEU A 135 9.73 -6.39 7.06
N GLY A 136 8.76 -6.83 7.86
CA GLY A 136 8.37 -6.18 9.11
C GLY A 136 7.64 -4.85 8.92
N PHE A 137 6.89 -4.69 7.84
CA PHE A 137 6.07 -3.49 7.64
C PHE A 137 4.88 -3.48 8.60
N GLU A 138 4.60 -2.31 9.19
CA GLU A 138 3.41 -2.07 10.01
C GLU A 138 2.33 -1.38 9.19
N TYR A 139 1.34 -2.16 8.74
CA TYR A 139 0.25 -1.68 7.89
C TYR A 139 -1.05 -2.42 8.20
N GLU A 140 -2.16 -1.84 7.77
CA GLU A 140 -3.45 -2.52 7.67
C GLU A 140 -3.80 -2.74 6.20
N PHE A 141 -4.17 -3.97 5.84
CA PHE A 141 -4.62 -4.28 4.50
C PHE A 141 -6.10 -3.96 4.34
N ALA A 142 -6.47 -3.37 3.21
CA ALA A 142 -7.84 -3.06 2.85
C ALA A 142 -8.10 -3.45 1.39
N SER A 143 -9.20 -4.17 1.12
CA SER A 143 -9.61 -4.61 -0.22
C SER A 143 -10.81 -3.81 -0.67
N SER A 144 -10.78 -3.20 -1.86
CA SER A 144 -11.93 -2.46 -2.37
C SER A 144 -13.18 -3.34 -2.50
N THR A 145 -13.03 -4.63 -2.81
CA THR A 145 -14.14 -5.61 -2.80
C THR A 145 -14.83 -5.75 -1.44
N ASP A 146 -14.12 -5.52 -0.33
CA ASP A 146 -14.72 -5.62 1.01
C ASP A 146 -15.43 -4.31 1.42
N TYR A 147 -15.21 -3.21 0.71
CA TYR A 147 -15.82 -1.90 0.99
C TYR A 147 -17.08 -1.59 0.16
N TYR A 148 -17.36 -2.36 -0.90
CA TYR A 148 -18.46 -2.11 -1.85
C TYR A 148 -19.24 -3.39 -2.14
#